data_AF-A0A164DTQ9-F1
#
_entry.id   AF-A0A164DTQ9-F1
#
_cell.length_a   1.000
_cell.length_b   1.000
_cell.length_c   1.000
_cell.angle_alpha   90.00
_cell.angle_beta   90.00
_cell.angle_gamma   90.00
#
_symmetry.space_group_name_H-M   'P 1'
#
loop_
_entity.id
_entity.type
_entity.pdbx_description
1 polymer ?
#
loop_
_entity_poly.entity_id
_entity_poly.type
_entity_poly.pdbx_seq_one_letter_code
_entity_poly.pdbx_strand_id
1 'polypeptide(L)'
;LALVWAVKKFRSYIWGMETLVVTDHHALCWLLTKKDLAGRLARWSLQLQEFLLRIAYRNGRLHSDADALSRYPADAPLELPEELQCMFAALSVDLETKSAILSAQKAEWSRAFSELEEGKRYPQFRLRDGMLCQAQERDDGLLLRLCIL
;
A
#
# COMPACT_ATOMS: atom_id res chain seq x y z
N LEU A 1 14.98 13.62 13.46
CA LEU A 1 14.44 14.44 12.35
C LEU A 1 13.30 13.66 11.73
N ALA A 2 12.11 14.26 11.62
CA ALA A 2 10.91 13.59 11.13
C ALA A 2 11.11 12.96 9.73
N LEU A 3 11.77 13.68 8.80
CA LEU A 3 12.08 13.17 7.46
C LEU A 3 12.84 11.83 7.48
N VAL A 4 13.94 11.77 8.22
CA VAL A 4 14.80 10.57 8.30
C VAL A 4 14.06 9.41 8.96
N TRP A 5 13.20 9.69 9.95
CA TRP A 5 12.36 8.68 10.57
C TRP A 5 11.31 8.16 9.60
N ALA A 6 10.61 9.05 8.88
CA ALA A 6 9.58 8.69 7.91
C ALA A 6 10.14 7.85 6.77
N VAL A 7 11.28 8.25 6.19
CA VAL A 7 11.93 7.48 5.11
C VAL A 7 12.34 6.08 5.57
N LYS A 8 12.78 5.93 6.82
CA LYS A 8 13.05 4.60 7.39
C LYS A 8 11.78 3.80 7.59
N LYS A 9 10.73 4.42 8.14
CA LYS A 9 9.44 3.77 8.41
C LYS A 9 8.75 3.29 7.14
N PHE A 10 8.83 4.08 6.07
CA PHE A 10 8.20 3.78 4.79
C PHE A 10 9.16 3.15 3.79
N ARG A 11 10.34 2.67 4.22
CA ARG A 11 11.40 2.15 3.36
C ARG A 11 10.87 1.17 2.33
N SER A 12 10.06 0.21 2.77
CA SER A 12 9.52 -0.85 1.93
C SER A 12 8.53 -0.38 0.86
N TYR A 13 7.94 0.81 1.03
CA TYR A 13 7.04 1.43 0.05
C TYR A 13 7.77 2.30 -0.97
N ILE A 14 8.82 2.98 -0.53
CA ILE A 14 9.50 4.02 -1.34
C ILE A 14 10.78 3.49 -2.00
N TRP A 15 11.20 2.28 -1.66
CA TRP A 15 12.40 1.67 -2.23
C TRP A 15 12.29 1.56 -3.76
N GLY A 16 13.26 2.16 -4.46
CA GLY A 16 13.31 2.14 -5.93
C GLY A 16 12.27 3.02 -6.63
N MET A 17 11.44 3.77 -5.90
CA MET A 17 10.42 4.67 -6.47
C MET A 17 10.81 6.15 -6.30
N GLU A 18 10.60 6.94 -7.35
CA GLU A 18 10.72 8.40 -7.22
C GLU A 18 9.63 8.92 -6.29
N THR A 19 10.03 9.54 -5.18
CA THR A 19 9.12 9.95 -4.12
C THR A 19 9.30 11.43 -3.77
N LEU A 20 8.20 12.18 -3.87
CA LEU A 20 8.15 13.59 -3.51
C LEU A 20 7.89 13.73 -2.01
N VAL A 21 8.83 14.33 -1.30
CA VAL A 21 8.66 14.67 0.11
C VAL A 21 8.43 16.17 0.26
N VAL A 22 7.27 16.53 0.80
CA VAL A 22 6.91 17.91 1.09
C VAL A 22 7.20 18.20 2.56
N THR A 23 7.95 19.27 2.83
CA THR A 23 8.32 19.67 4.19
C THR A 23 8.16 21.18 4.38
N ASP A 24 7.84 21.58 5.60
CA ASP A 24 7.84 22.98 6.04
C ASP A 24 9.23 23.50 6.42
N HIS A 25 10.28 22.68 6.24
CA HIS A 25 11.64 23.01 6.64
C HIS A 25 12.54 23.26 5.42
N HIS A 26 12.71 24.54 5.05
CA HIS A 26 13.48 24.96 3.88
C HIS A 26 14.93 24.43 3.83
N ALA A 27 15.61 24.33 4.98
CA ALA A 27 16.99 23.82 5.01
C ALA A 27 17.11 22.35 4.54
N LEU A 28 16.03 21.56 4.63
CA LEU A 28 16.02 20.17 4.18
C LEU A 28 15.98 20.04 2.66
N CYS A 29 15.46 21.04 1.94
CA CYS A 29 15.46 21.03 0.47
C CYS A 29 16.88 20.95 -0.12
N TRP A 30 17.86 21.51 0.59
CA TRP A 30 19.26 21.54 0.16
C TRP A 30 20.07 20.36 0.71
N LEU A 31 19.48 19.51 1.55
CA LEU A 31 20.20 18.46 2.27
C LEU A 31 20.82 17.42 1.34
N LEU A 32 20.20 17.13 0.20
CA LEU A 32 20.71 16.15 -0.77
C LEU A 32 21.67 16.76 -1.80
N THR A 33 21.59 18.08 -2.04
CA THR A 33 22.35 18.76 -3.09
C THR A 33 23.63 19.43 -2.56
N LYS A 34 23.69 19.70 -1.25
CA LYS A 34 24.83 20.38 -0.64
C LYS A 34 26.03 19.45 -0.51
N LYS A 35 27.18 19.87 -1.06
CA LYS A 35 28.44 19.11 -1.02
C LYS A 35 29.10 19.08 0.35
N ASP A 36 29.13 20.23 1.04
CA ASP A 36 29.84 20.37 2.31
C ASP A 36 28.88 20.27 3.50
N LEU A 37 28.50 19.03 3.82
CA LEU A 37 27.72 18.71 5.01
C LEU A 37 28.65 18.12 6.08
N ALA A 38 28.44 18.51 7.33
CA ALA A 38 29.21 18.02 8.47
C ALA A 38 28.31 17.42 9.55
N GLY A 39 28.89 16.53 10.35
CA GLY A 39 28.27 15.97 11.54
C GLY A 39 26.94 15.27 11.27
N ARG A 40 25.86 15.74 11.92
CA ARG A 40 24.54 15.10 11.87
C ARG A 40 23.89 15.19 10.49
N LEU A 41 24.08 16.31 9.78
CA LEU A 41 23.50 16.52 8.45
C LEU A 41 24.14 15.59 7.40
N ALA A 42 25.46 15.37 7.47
CA ALA A 42 26.16 14.43 6.60
C ALA A 42 25.62 13.00 6.75
N ARG A 43 25.42 12.56 8.01
CA ARG A 43 24.85 11.23 8.30
C ARG A 43 23.43 11.08 7.77
N TRP A 44 22.60 12.12 7.88
CA TRP A 44 21.26 12.10 7.32
C TRP A 44 21.28 12.11 5.79
N SER A 45 22.12 12.93 5.17
CA SER A 45 22.30 12.92 3.70
C SER A 45 22.68 11.53 3.21
N LEU A 46 23.63 10.87 3.85
CA LEU A 46 24.05 9.51 3.48
C LEU A 46 22.92 8.48 3.60
N GLN A 47 22.09 8.57 4.63
CA GLN A 47 20.91 7.70 4.79
C GLN A 47 19.83 7.96 3.74
N LEU A 48 19.67 9.21 3.31
CA LEU A 48 18.65 9.60 2.34
C LEU A 48 19.10 9.36 0.88
N GLN A 49 20.41 9.31 0.62
CA GLN A 49 20.98 9.00 -0.72
C GLN A 49 20.63 7.61 -1.24
N GLU A 50 20.21 6.71 -0.36
CA GLU A 50 19.74 5.37 -0.72
C GLU A 50 18.42 5.39 -1.51
N PHE A 51 17.67 6.50 -1.45
CA PHE A 51 16.33 6.64 -2.01
C PHE A 51 16.28 7.71 -3.09
N LEU A 52 15.33 7.56 -4.03
CA LEU A 52 15.08 8.54 -5.10
C LEU A 52 14.12 9.64 -4.61
N LEU A 53 14.61 10.47 -3.68
CA LEU A 53 13.79 11.51 -3.03
C LEU A 53 13.89 12.87 -3.71
N ARG A 54 12.75 13.49 -3.95
CA ARG A 54 12.64 14.92 -4.32
C ARG A 54 12.06 15.69 -3.15
N ILE A 55 12.82 16.63 -2.57
CA ILE A 55 12.37 17.39 -1.39
C ILE A 55 11.86 18.76 -1.83
N ALA A 56 10.59 19.06 -1.56
CA ALA A 56 9.97 20.34 -1.87
C ALA A 56 9.51 21.06 -0.59
N TYR A 57 9.70 22.38 -0.56
CA TYR A 57 9.21 23.20 0.53
C TYR A 57 7.72 23.53 0.34
N ARG A 58 6.96 23.51 1.43
CA ARG A 58 5.61 24.07 1.53
C ARG A 58 5.49 24.88 2.80
N ASN A 59 4.82 26.03 2.75
CA ASN A 59 4.60 26.83 3.95
C ASN A 59 3.87 26.01 5.03
N GLY A 60 4.36 26.03 6.27
CA GLY A 60 3.77 25.29 7.39
C GLY A 60 2.28 25.61 7.62
N ARG A 61 1.81 26.82 7.27
CA ARG A 61 0.37 27.17 7.32
C ARG A 61 -0.50 26.32 6.39
N LEU A 62 0.09 25.79 5.32
CA LEU A 62 -0.58 24.91 4.36
C LEU A 62 -0.29 23.42 4.62
N HIS A 63 0.43 23.10 5.69
CA HIS A 63 0.88 21.75 6.06
C HIS A 63 0.12 21.24 7.30
N SER A 64 -1.17 21.59 7.39
CA SER A 64 -2.01 21.36 8.57
C SER A 64 -2.30 19.88 8.82
N ASP A 65 -2.26 19.07 7.77
CA ASP A 65 -2.38 17.62 7.81
C ASP A 65 -1.24 16.98 8.62
N ALA A 66 0.00 17.23 8.21
CA ALA A 66 1.17 16.70 8.90
C ALA A 66 1.39 17.38 10.26
N ASP A 67 1.12 18.68 10.38
CA ASP A 67 1.20 19.41 11.65
C ASP A 67 0.22 18.85 12.68
N ALA A 68 -1.02 18.55 12.30
CA ALA A 68 -2.00 17.91 13.19
C ALA A 68 -1.52 16.54 13.69
N LEU A 69 -1.04 15.67 12.80
CA LEU A 69 -0.51 14.36 13.19
C LEU A 69 0.71 14.46 14.10
N SER A 70 1.56 15.48 13.90
CA SER A 70 2.74 15.70 14.74
C SER A 70 2.39 16.22 16.14
N ARG A 71 1.30 16.97 16.28
CA ARG A 71 0.83 17.55 17.55
C ARG A 71 0.01 16.56 18.39
N TYR A 72 -0.66 15.63 17.73
CA TYR A 72 -1.50 14.62 18.35
C TYR A 72 -1.02 13.21 17.98
N PRO A 73 0.13 12.77 18.54
CA PRO A 73 0.59 11.41 18.33
C PRO A 73 -0.45 10.44 18.91
N ALA A 74 -1.02 9.60 18.07
CA ALA A 74 -1.78 8.45 18.54
C ALA A 74 -0.83 7.47 19.24
N ASP A 75 -1.31 6.77 20.26
CA ASP A 75 -0.57 5.65 20.84
C ASP A 75 -0.19 4.69 19.70
N ALA A 76 1.09 4.29 19.67
CA ALA A 76 1.62 3.48 18.58
C ALA A 76 0.77 2.20 18.47
N PRO A 77 0.13 1.95 17.31
CA PRO A 77 -0.47 0.64 17.06
C PRO A 77 0.62 -0.42 17.23
N LEU A 78 0.27 -1.64 17.64
CA LEU A 78 1.21 -2.77 17.65
C LEU A 78 1.93 -2.79 16.30
N GLU A 79 3.24 -2.53 16.31
CA GLU A 79 4.06 -2.53 15.11
C GLU A 79 4.05 -3.95 14.55
N LEU A 80 3.31 -4.15 13.46
CA LEU A 80 3.36 -5.42 12.74
C LEU A 80 4.78 -5.62 12.19
N PRO A 81 5.26 -6.88 12.13
CA PRO A 81 6.47 -7.23 11.42
C PRO A 81 6.53 -6.58 10.03
N GLU A 82 7.72 -6.14 9.62
CA GLU A 82 7.95 -5.36 8.39
C GLU A 82 7.41 -6.10 7.15
N GLU A 83 7.45 -7.44 7.16
CA GLU A 83 6.94 -8.31 6.11
C GLU A 83 5.41 -8.23 5.95
N LEU A 84 4.69 -8.02 7.05
CA LEU A 84 3.23 -7.91 7.05
C LEU A 84 2.77 -6.50 6.68
N GLN A 85 3.62 -5.50 6.87
CA GLN A 85 3.29 -4.09 6.65
C GLN A 85 2.96 -3.83 5.18
N CYS A 86 3.81 -4.27 4.25
CA CYS A 86 3.58 -4.13 2.80
C CYS A 86 2.32 -4.85 2.34
N MET A 87 2.07 -6.06 2.83
CA MET A 87 0.86 -6.81 2.48
C MET A 87 -0.39 -6.10 2.97
N PHE A 88 -0.38 -5.58 4.20
CA PHE A 88 -1.52 -4.88 4.76
C PHE A 88 -1.81 -3.57 4.01
N ALA A 89 -0.79 -2.82 3.61
CA ALA A 89 -0.96 -1.61 2.81
C ALA A 89 -1.42 -1.88 1.37
N ALA A 90 -0.93 -2.95 0.73
CA ALA A 90 -1.46 -3.41 -0.55
C ALA A 90 -2.94 -3.81 -0.43
N LEU A 91 -3.34 -4.37 0.71
CA LEU A 91 -4.73 -4.67 1.03
C LEU A 91 -5.53 -3.44 1.47
N SER A 92 -4.90 -2.35 1.90
CA SER A 92 -5.57 -1.12 2.34
C SER A 92 -5.76 -0.09 1.22
N VAL A 93 -5.41 -0.43 -0.03
CA VAL A 93 -5.76 0.37 -1.21
C VAL A 93 -7.29 0.63 -1.22
N ASP A 94 -7.64 1.89 -1.52
CA ASP A 94 -8.91 2.57 -1.24
C ASP A 94 -10.18 1.72 -1.26
N LEU A 95 -11.06 1.99 -0.30
CA LEU A 95 -12.42 1.43 -0.22
C LEU A 95 -13.23 1.71 -1.50
N GLU A 96 -12.93 2.82 -2.19
CA GLU A 96 -13.55 3.21 -3.46
C GLU A 96 -13.08 2.31 -4.61
N THR A 97 -11.77 2.06 -4.73
CA THR A 97 -11.23 1.07 -5.69
C THR A 97 -11.71 -0.34 -5.38
N LYS A 98 -11.84 -0.72 -4.10
CA LYS A 98 -12.47 -1.98 -3.70
C LYS A 98 -13.92 -2.03 -4.14
N SER A 99 -14.71 -0.96 -4.00
CA SER A 99 -16.11 -0.94 -4.44
C SER A 99 -16.25 -1.14 -5.96
N ALA A 100 -15.33 -0.56 -6.76
CA ALA A 100 -15.30 -0.75 -8.20
C ALA A 100 -14.90 -2.18 -8.59
N ILE A 101 -13.83 -2.73 -7.99
CA ILE A 101 -13.37 -4.10 -8.23
C ILE A 101 -14.40 -5.12 -7.73
N LEU A 102 -14.95 -4.91 -6.53
CA LEU A 102 -15.99 -5.76 -5.94
C LEU A 102 -17.30 -5.65 -6.71
N SER A 103 -17.70 -4.49 -7.24
CA SER A 103 -18.92 -4.37 -8.05
C SER A 103 -18.75 -5.02 -9.43
N ALA A 104 -17.58 -4.85 -10.06
CA ALA A 104 -17.24 -5.52 -11.31
C ALA A 104 -17.18 -7.05 -11.14
N GLN A 105 -16.51 -7.53 -10.08
CA GLN A 105 -16.53 -8.94 -9.71
C GLN A 105 -17.96 -9.38 -9.36
N LYS A 106 -18.64 -8.75 -8.41
CA LYS A 106 -20.00 -9.15 -8.01
C LYS A 106 -20.96 -9.25 -9.19
N ALA A 107 -20.89 -8.36 -10.18
CA ALA A 107 -21.70 -8.45 -11.40
C ALA A 107 -21.36 -9.67 -12.27
N GLU A 108 -20.09 -9.95 -12.51
CA GLU A 108 -19.64 -11.13 -13.26
C GLU A 108 -19.97 -12.44 -12.53
N TRP A 109 -19.77 -12.45 -11.21
CA TRP A 109 -19.95 -13.61 -10.35
C TRP A 109 -21.45 -13.93 -10.14
N SER A 110 -22.31 -12.91 -10.09
CA SER A 110 -23.77 -13.09 -10.03
C SER A 110 -24.32 -13.67 -11.34
N ARG A 111 -23.78 -13.25 -12.50
CA ARG A 111 -24.15 -13.85 -13.80
C ARG A 111 -23.71 -15.30 -13.88
N ALA A 112 -22.45 -15.58 -13.53
CA ALA A 112 -21.91 -16.94 -13.52
C ALA A 112 -22.71 -17.85 -12.56
N PHE A 113 -23.12 -17.34 -11.40
CA PHE A 113 -23.96 -18.08 -10.44
C PHE A 113 -25.34 -18.42 -11.02
N SER A 114 -26.05 -17.42 -11.57
CA SER A 114 -27.37 -17.61 -12.19
C SER A 114 -27.31 -18.58 -13.37
N GLU A 115 -26.26 -18.50 -14.20
CA GLU A 115 -26.10 -19.39 -15.35
C GLU A 115 -25.71 -20.82 -14.96
N LEU A 116 -25.01 -21.00 -13.84
CA LEU A 116 -24.74 -22.32 -13.26
C LEU A 116 -26.00 -22.94 -12.63
N GLU A 117 -26.86 -22.12 -12.01
CA GLU A 117 -28.19 -22.56 -11.51
C GLU A 117 -29.13 -22.95 -12.67
N GLU A 118 -29.08 -22.22 -13.79
CA GLU A 118 -29.80 -22.56 -15.03
C GLU A 118 -29.22 -23.79 -15.76
N GLY A 119 -28.14 -24.39 -15.26
CA GLY A 119 -27.59 -25.65 -15.75
C GLY A 119 -26.51 -25.54 -16.82
N LYS A 120 -26.00 -24.33 -17.12
CA LYS A 120 -24.82 -24.17 -17.98
C LYS A 120 -23.58 -24.63 -17.23
N ARG A 121 -22.63 -25.28 -17.90
CA ARG A 121 -21.36 -25.73 -17.29
C ARG A 121 -20.21 -24.83 -17.69
N TYR A 122 -19.54 -24.25 -16.69
CA TYR A 122 -18.27 -23.55 -16.87
C TYR A 122 -17.12 -24.48 -16.45
N PRO A 123 -16.07 -24.66 -17.28
CA PRO A 123 -14.98 -25.57 -16.95
C PRO A 123 -14.20 -25.14 -15.70
N GLN A 124 -14.12 -23.84 -15.44
CA GLN A 124 -13.37 -23.24 -14.34
C GLN A 124 -14.18 -23.01 -13.05
N PHE A 125 -15.50 -23.19 -13.06
CA PHE A 125 -16.37 -22.91 -11.91
C PHE A 125 -17.31 -24.07 -11.61
N ARG A 126 -17.53 -24.36 -10.33
CA ARG A 126 -18.52 -25.33 -9.86
C ARG A 126 -19.29 -24.75 -8.68
N LEU A 127 -20.59 -25.05 -8.62
CA LEU A 127 -21.39 -24.86 -7.42
C LEU A 127 -21.22 -26.06 -6.49
N ARG A 128 -20.94 -25.80 -5.22
CA ARG A 128 -20.91 -26.81 -4.15
C ARG A 128 -21.65 -26.26 -2.94
N ASP A 129 -22.72 -26.93 -2.51
CA ASP A 129 -23.53 -26.54 -1.34
C ASP A 129 -24.06 -25.10 -1.40
N GLY A 130 -24.45 -24.63 -2.60
CA GLY A 130 -24.91 -23.25 -2.81
C GLY A 130 -23.80 -22.20 -2.86
N MET A 131 -22.52 -22.61 -2.77
CA MET A 131 -21.37 -21.72 -2.87
C MET A 131 -20.64 -21.89 -4.19
N LEU A 132 -20.18 -20.78 -4.77
CA LEU A 132 -19.41 -20.77 -6.01
C LEU A 132 -17.93 -21.05 -5.71
N CYS A 133 -17.38 -22.08 -6.35
CA CYS A 133 -16.00 -22.49 -6.20
C CYS A 133 -15.28 -22.45 -7.55
N GLN A 134 -14.07 -21.89 -7.57
CA GLN A 134 -13.19 -22.01 -8.73
C GLN A 134 -12.48 -23.36 -8.68
N ALA A 135 -12.61 -24.14 -9.76
CA ALA A 135 -11.98 -25.43 -9.91
C ALA A 135 -10.64 -25.28 -10.63
N GLN A 136 -9.56 -25.72 -9.99
CA GLN A 136 -8.23 -25.75 -10.56
C GLN A 136 -7.69 -27.18 -10.50
N GLU A 137 -7.31 -27.73 -11.65
CA GLU A 137 -6.62 -29.00 -11.70
C GLU A 137 -5.17 -28.82 -11.25
N ARG A 138 -4.75 -29.64 -10.27
CA ARG A 138 -3.36 -29.84 -9.85
C ARG A 138 -3.00 -31.30 -10.06
N ASP A 139 -1.70 -31.58 -10.09
CA ASP A 139 -1.16 -32.93 -10.27
C ASP A 139 -1.67 -33.95 -9.21
N ASP A 140 -2.09 -33.46 -8.03
CA ASP A 140 -2.64 -34.26 -6.92
C ASP A 140 -4.19 -34.33 -6.88
N GLY A 141 -4.86 -33.76 -7.88
CA GLY A 141 -6.34 -33.74 -8.00
C GLY A 141 -6.95 -32.33 -8.15
N LEU A 142 -8.29 -32.28 -8.04
CA LEU A 142 -9.08 -31.05 -8.21
C LEU A 142 -9.08 -30.20 -6.94
N LEU A 143 -8.43 -29.04 -6.98
CA LEU A 143 -8.50 -28.02 -5.93
C LEU A 143 -9.72 -27.13 -6.18
N LEU A 144 -10.62 -27.05 -5.19
CA LEU A 144 -11.72 -26.10 -5.19
C LEU A 144 -11.37 -24.94 -4.26
N ARG A 145 -11.20 -23.74 -4.82
CA ARG A 145 -11.08 -22.51 -4.04
C ARG A 145 -12.45 -21.87 -3.89
N LEU A 146 -12.85 -21.63 -2.65
CA LEU A 146 -14.06 -20.88 -2.35
C LEU A 146 -13.89 -19.45 -2.88
N CYS A 147 -14.88 -18.99 -3.63
CA CYS A 147 -14.90 -17.62 -4.08
C CYS A 147 -15.71 -16.79 -3.10
N ILE A 148 -15.02 -15.91 -2.38
CA ILE A 148 -15.64 -15.07 -1.36
C ILE A 148 -16.46 -14.00 -2.08
N LEU A 149 -17.77 -14.02 -1.86
CA LEU A 149 -18.76 -13.05 -2.34
C LEU A 149 -18.72 -11.72 -1.57
#